data_AF-A0AAV4E3G4-F1
#
_entry.id   AF-A0AAV4E3G4-F1
#
_cell.length_a   1.000
_cell.length_b   1.000
_cell.length_c   1.000
_cell.angle_alpha   90.00
_cell.angle_beta   90.00
_cell.angle_gamma   90.00
#
_symmetry.space_group_name_H-M   'P 1'
#
loop_
_entity.id
_entity.type
_entity.pdbx_description
1 polymer ?
#
loop_
_entity_poly.entity_id
_entity_poly.type
_entity_poly.pdbx_seq_one_letter_code
_entity_poly.pdbx_strand_id
1 'polypeptide(L)'
;MRLGKFDTDILFNIGLLISISDYSLVKTIFEYVMNSAQKDKMDNFTLNILSEIIFNFMDRCLHEKDVKEAKKAISYILKLPNTSILLMNKLKAKACLCDLNGDETRIDEIIWALKLCGYHGYICENKH
;
A
#
# COMPACT_ATOMS: atom_id res chain seq x y z
N MET A 1 -16.52 14.00 17.72
CA MET A 1 -15.95 14.31 16.39
C MET A 1 -16.77 13.57 15.34
N ARG A 2 -17.60 14.27 14.57
CA ARG A 2 -18.29 13.66 13.42
C ARG A 2 -17.34 13.81 12.23
N LEU A 3 -16.61 12.75 11.93
CA LEU A 3 -15.88 12.67 10.66
C LEU A 3 -16.91 12.78 9.53
N GLY A 4 -16.59 13.57 8.50
CA GLY A 4 -17.46 13.79 7.34
C GLY A 4 -17.80 12.49 6.61
N LYS A 5 -18.61 12.59 5.56
CA LYS A 5 -18.93 11.44 4.70
C LYS A 5 -17.64 10.88 4.13
N PHE A 6 -17.41 9.57 4.29
CA PHE A 6 -16.21 8.94 3.74
C PHE A 6 -16.26 8.96 2.21
N ASP A 7 -15.51 9.89 1.63
CA ASP A 7 -15.43 10.16 0.20
C ASP A 7 -13.98 10.37 -0.24
N THR A 8 -13.80 10.63 -1.53
CA THR A 8 -12.50 10.79 -2.18
C THR A 8 -11.68 11.94 -1.59
N ASP A 9 -12.33 13.04 -1.20
CA ASP A 9 -11.65 14.21 -0.63
C ASP A 9 -11.12 13.91 0.78
N ILE A 10 -11.91 13.21 1.61
CA ILE A 10 -11.42 12.75 2.92
C ILE A 10 -10.26 11.79 2.76
N LEU A 11 -10.33 10.84 1.82
CA LEU A 11 -9.21 9.93 1.54
C LEU A 11 -7.95 10.70 1.13
N PHE A 12 -8.07 11.65 0.21
CA PHE A 12 -6.94 12.45 -0.22
C PHE A 12 -6.27 13.19 0.95
N ASN A 13 -7.07 13.86 1.78
CA ASN A 13 -6.57 14.56 2.97
C ASN A 13 -5.92 13.60 3.97
N ILE A 14 -6.48 12.42 4.18
CA ILE A 14 -5.85 11.37 5.01
C ILE A 14 -4.50 10.94 4.44
N GLY A 15 -4.38 10.79 3.12
CA GLY A 15 -3.11 10.47 2.46
C GLY A 15 -2.01 11.48 2.79
N LEU A 16 -2.35 12.77 2.81
CA LEU A 16 -1.42 13.84 3.21
C LEU A 16 -1.02 13.76 4.69
N LEU A 17 -1.97 13.43 5.56
CA LEU A 17 -1.72 13.35 7.01
C LEU A 17 -0.74 12.22 7.37
N ILE A 18 -0.77 11.10 6.64
CA ILE A 18 0.09 9.93 6.94
C ILE A 18 1.58 10.28 6.94
N SER A 19 2.00 11.16 6.02
CA SER A 19 3.42 11.52 5.87
C SER A 19 3.95 12.45 6.96
N ILE A 20 3.07 13.20 7.64
CA ILE A 20 3.46 14.25 8.59
C ILE A 20 3.06 13.96 10.04
N SER A 21 2.27 12.91 10.27
CA SER A 21 1.75 12.54 11.59
C SER A 21 2.67 11.55 12.29
N ASP A 22 2.58 11.49 13.62
CA ASP A 22 3.26 10.45 14.39
C ASP A 22 2.66 9.06 14.12
N TYR A 23 3.46 8.02 14.33
CA TYR A 23 3.07 6.65 13.99
C TYR A 23 1.80 6.18 14.71
N SER A 24 1.58 6.61 15.97
CA SER A 24 0.38 6.24 16.72
C SER A 24 -0.87 6.83 16.08
N LEU A 25 -0.84 8.11 15.71
CA LEU A 25 -1.93 8.76 15.00
C LEU A 25 -2.16 8.13 13.62
N VAL A 26 -1.08 7.86 12.88
CA VAL A 26 -1.14 7.19 11.57
C VAL A 26 -1.86 5.84 11.67
N LYS A 27 -1.57 5.05 12.71
CA LYS A 27 -2.25 3.77 12.96
C LYS A 27 -3.74 3.95 13.20
N THR A 28 -4.14 4.90 14.05
CA THR A 28 -5.56 5.19 14.31
C THR A 28 -6.29 5.64 13.03
N ILE A 29 -5.67 6.52 12.24
CA ILE A 29 -6.22 6.98 10.96
C ILE A 29 -6.38 5.80 10.01
N PHE A 30 -5.37 4.94 9.90
CA PHE A 30 -5.41 3.78 9.01
C PHE A 30 -6.54 2.82 9.37
N GLU A 31 -6.73 2.52 10.66
CA GLU A 31 -7.85 1.70 11.12
C GLU A 31 -9.21 2.32 10.78
N TYR A 32 -9.35 3.64 10.93
CA TYR A 32 -10.55 4.35 10.50
C TYR A 32 -10.82 4.19 8.99
N VAL A 33 -9.80 4.36 8.15
CA VAL A 33 -9.91 4.15 6.69
C VAL A 33 -10.35 2.72 6.38
N MET A 34 -9.70 1.72 6.97
CA MET A 34 -9.99 0.32 6.69
C MET A 34 -11.40 -0.10 7.14
N ASN A 35 -11.89 0.48 8.24
CA ASN A 35 -13.25 0.22 8.74
C ASN A 35 -14.34 0.97 7.94
N SER A 36 -13.99 2.08 7.30
CA SER A 36 -14.94 2.93 6.56
C SER A 36 -14.98 2.62 5.06
N ALA A 37 -13.95 1.98 4.51
CA ALA A 37 -13.81 1.74 3.09
C ALA A 37 -14.83 0.71 2.55
N GLN A 38 -15.87 1.18 1.86
CA GLN A 38 -16.77 0.35 1.06
C GLN A 38 -16.18 0.11 -0.34
N LYS A 39 -15.16 -0.75 -0.42
CA LYS A 39 -14.31 -0.95 -1.60
C LYS A 39 -15.08 -1.22 -2.91
N ASP A 40 -16.18 -1.95 -2.83
CA ASP A 40 -16.99 -2.35 -4.00
C ASP A 40 -17.79 -1.21 -4.62
N LYS A 41 -17.85 -0.04 -3.96
CA LYS A 41 -18.57 1.15 -4.44
C LYS A 41 -17.64 2.28 -4.88
N MET A 42 -16.33 2.06 -4.86
CA MET A 42 -15.33 3.06 -5.21
C MET A 42 -15.01 2.99 -6.70
N ASP A 43 -14.87 4.15 -7.33
CA ASP A 43 -14.33 4.24 -8.69
C ASP A 43 -12.81 3.97 -8.70
N ASN A 44 -12.25 3.83 -9.90
CA ASN A 44 -10.82 3.54 -10.08
C ASN A 44 -9.91 4.62 -9.47
N PHE A 45 -10.32 5.88 -9.50
CA PHE A 45 -9.54 6.99 -8.94
C PHE A 45 -9.47 6.90 -7.42
N THR A 46 -10.61 6.69 -6.78
CA THR A 46 -10.74 6.53 -5.33
C THR A 46 -10.02 5.27 -4.85
N LEU A 47 -10.12 4.16 -5.61
CA LEU A 47 -9.35 2.94 -5.34
C LEU A 47 -7.84 3.18 -5.43
N ASN A 48 -7.38 3.98 -6.40
CA ASN A 48 -5.97 4.32 -6.52
C ASN A 48 -5.47 5.09 -5.28
N ILE A 49 -6.20 6.13 -4.85
CA ILE A 49 -5.87 6.89 -3.63
C ILE A 49 -5.85 5.98 -2.40
N LEU A 50 -6.85 5.11 -2.26
CA LEU A 50 -6.89 4.14 -1.18
C LEU A 50 -5.66 3.22 -1.20
N SER A 51 -5.22 2.77 -2.38
CA SER A 51 -4.06 1.90 -2.50
C SER A 51 -2.76 2.60 -2.12
N GLU A 52 -2.60 3.88 -2.46
CA GLU A 52 -1.46 4.71 -2.05
C GLU A 52 -1.43 4.91 -0.53
N ILE A 53 -2.58 5.18 0.08
CA ILE A 53 -2.73 5.30 1.54
C ILE A 53 -2.27 4.01 2.24
N ILE A 54 -2.73 2.86 1.76
CA ILE A 54 -2.34 1.58 2.38
C ILE A 54 -0.86 1.29 2.14
N PHE A 55 -0.33 1.63 0.96
CA PHE A 55 1.08 1.43 0.66
C PHE A 55 1.98 2.31 1.56
N ASN A 56 1.65 3.59 1.71
CA ASN A 56 2.40 4.50 2.59
C ASN A 56 2.32 4.07 4.06
N PHE A 57 1.18 3.55 4.50
CA PHE A 57 1.06 2.97 5.84
C PHE A 57 1.95 1.72 5.99
N MET A 58 1.94 0.83 5.01
CA MET A 58 2.80 -0.36 4.99
C MET A 58 4.29 0.02 5.08
N ASP A 59 4.74 0.98 4.26
CA ASP A 59 6.11 1.49 4.27
C ASP A 59 6.47 2.07 5.64
N ARG A 60 5.56 2.86 6.23
CA ARG A 60 5.76 3.39 7.59
C ARG A 60 5.88 2.28 8.63
N CYS A 61 5.05 1.26 8.58
CA CYS A 61 5.14 0.11 9.50
C CYS A 61 6.49 -0.61 9.39
N LEU A 62 7.01 -0.79 8.17
CA LEU A 62 8.32 -1.41 7.95
C LEU A 62 9.45 -0.55 8.53
N HIS A 63 9.40 0.77 8.33
CA HIS A 63 10.35 1.72 8.91
C HIS A 63 10.35 1.66 10.45
N GLU A 64 9.17 1.59 11.05
CA GLU A 64 8.98 1.49 12.51
C GLU A 64 9.18 0.07 13.06
N LYS A 65 9.55 -0.90 12.20
CA LYS A 65 9.75 -2.32 12.52
C LYS A 65 8.50 -3.01 13.07
N ASP A 66 7.30 -2.48 12.81
CA ASP A 66 6.02 -3.09 13.15
C ASP A 66 5.59 -4.06 12.03
N VAL A 67 6.26 -5.21 11.97
CA VAL A 67 6.04 -6.24 10.95
C VAL A 67 4.59 -6.75 10.97
N LYS A 68 3.94 -6.75 12.14
CA LYS A 68 2.55 -7.20 12.28
C LYS A 68 1.60 -6.29 11.52
N GLU A 69 1.68 -4.98 11.72
CA GLU A 69 0.84 -4.03 10.98
C GLU A 69 1.24 -3.95 9.49
N ALA A 70 2.52 -4.08 9.16
CA ALA A 70 2.96 -4.18 7.76
C ALA A 70 2.27 -5.35 7.04
N LYS A 71 2.27 -6.56 7.63
CA LYS A 71 1.58 -7.73 7.05
C LYS A 71 0.07 -7.52 6.94
N LYS A 72 -0.55 -6.80 7.88
CA LYS A 72 -1.96 -6.42 7.82
C LYS A 72 -2.23 -5.48 6.63
N ALA A 73 -1.41 -4.45 6.44
CA ALA A 73 -1.50 -3.51 5.33
C ALA A 73 -1.31 -4.20 3.96
N ILE A 74 -0.31 -5.07 3.85
CA ILE A 74 -0.09 -5.94 2.68
C ILE A 74 -1.37 -6.73 2.36
N SER A 75 -1.96 -7.40 3.35
CA SER A 75 -3.19 -8.17 3.15
C SER A 75 -4.33 -7.31 2.59
N TYR A 76 -4.46 -6.06 3.05
CA TYR A 76 -5.48 -5.14 2.53
C TYR A 76 -5.26 -4.74 1.07
N ILE A 77 -4.02 -4.43 0.67
CA ILE A 77 -3.68 -4.10 -0.73
C ILE A 77 -3.98 -5.28 -1.64
N LEU A 78 -3.54 -6.49 -1.25
CA LEU A 78 -3.71 -7.67 -2.07
C LEU A 78 -5.18 -8.06 -2.28
N LYS A 79 -6.05 -7.73 -1.32
CA LYS A 79 -7.51 -7.92 -1.39
C LYS A 79 -8.25 -6.87 -2.22
N LEU A 80 -7.61 -5.78 -2.66
CA LEU A 80 -8.25 -4.83 -3.59
C LEU A 80 -8.52 -5.52 -4.95
N PRO A 81 -9.46 -5.01 -5.78
CA PRO A 81 -9.71 -5.54 -7.12
C PRO A 81 -8.44 -5.66 -7.97
N ASN A 82 -8.43 -6.60 -8.91
CA ASN A 82 -7.34 -6.72 -9.88
C ASN A 82 -7.59 -5.80 -11.07
N THR A 83 -6.97 -4.63 -11.05
CA THR A 83 -7.05 -3.63 -12.13
C THR A 83 -5.65 -3.11 -12.45
N SER A 84 -5.45 -2.63 -13.68
CA SER A 84 -4.16 -2.08 -14.11
C SER A 84 -3.71 -0.88 -13.27
N ILE A 85 -4.66 -0.05 -12.82
CA ILE A 85 -4.37 1.12 -11.97
C ILE A 85 -3.76 0.73 -10.62
N LEU A 86 -4.08 -0.46 -10.10
CA LEU A 86 -3.58 -0.95 -8.81
C LEU A 86 -2.33 -1.83 -8.93
N LEU A 87 -1.90 -2.17 -10.15
CA LEU A 87 -0.86 -3.16 -10.42
C LEU A 87 0.41 -2.88 -9.63
N MET A 88 0.90 -1.64 -9.68
CA MET A 88 2.17 -1.27 -9.08
C MET A 88 2.16 -1.45 -7.56
N ASN A 89 1.14 -0.93 -6.87
CA ASN A 89 1.04 -1.06 -5.41
C ASN A 89 0.85 -2.52 -4.97
N LYS A 90 0.12 -3.32 -5.75
CA LYS A 90 -0.01 -4.76 -5.49
C LYS A 90 1.31 -5.50 -5.69
N LEU A 91 2.11 -5.17 -6.71
CA LEU A 91 3.42 -5.78 -6.93
C LEU A 91 4.41 -5.41 -5.81
N LYS A 92 4.47 -4.14 -5.41
CA LYS A 92 5.31 -3.71 -4.27
C LYS A 92 4.91 -4.45 -2.99
N ALA A 93 3.61 -4.52 -2.67
CA ALA A 93 3.13 -5.24 -1.50
C ALA A 93 3.45 -6.75 -1.55
N LYS A 94 3.39 -7.38 -2.73
CA LYS A 94 3.83 -8.77 -2.90
C LYS A 94 5.33 -8.93 -2.67
N ALA A 95 6.15 -8.06 -3.25
CA ALA A 95 7.60 -8.10 -3.07
C ALA A 95 7.98 -7.95 -1.59
N CYS A 96 7.37 -6.99 -0.88
CA CYS A 96 7.57 -6.85 0.57
C CYS A 96 7.16 -8.09 1.35
N LEU A 97 6.07 -8.77 0.96
CA LEU A 97 5.65 -10.00 1.63
C LEU A 97 6.65 -11.14 1.40
N CYS A 98 7.17 -11.27 0.18
CA CYS A 98 8.19 -12.26 -0.16
C CYS A 98 9.47 -12.01 0.63
N ASP A 99 9.93 -10.76 0.72
CA ASP A 99 11.09 -10.36 1.51
C ASP A 99 10.92 -10.72 3.00
N LEU A 100 9.78 -10.36 3.60
CA LEU A 100 9.43 -10.72 4.98
C LEU A 100 9.32 -12.23 5.24
N ASN A 101 9.21 -13.05 4.19
CA ASN A 101 9.12 -14.50 4.28
C ASN A 101 10.40 -15.22 3.78
N GLY A 102 11.41 -14.48 3.29
CA GLY A 102 12.63 -15.05 2.69
C GLY A 102 12.42 -15.75 1.35
N ASP A 103 11.40 -15.36 0.58
CA ASP A 103 11.08 -15.96 -0.73
C ASP A 103 11.74 -15.17 -1.88
N GLU A 104 13.06 -15.31 -2.00
CA GLU A 104 13.87 -14.60 -3.01
C GLU A 104 13.48 -14.94 -4.45
N THR A 105 13.10 -16.20 -4.71
CA THR A 105 12.68 -16.65 -6.05
C THR A 105 11.48 -15.84 -6.55
N ARG A 106 10.51 -15.59 -5.67
CA ARG A 106 9.31 -14.85 -6.04
C ARG A 106 9.57 -13.35 -6.21
N ILE A 107 10.57 -12.80 -5.53
CA ILE A 107 11.04 -11.42 -5.75
C ILE A 107 11.64 -11.30 -7.14
N ASP A 108 12.51 -12.23 -7.55
CA ASP A 108 13.14 -12.24 -8.87
C ASP A 108 12.12 -12.32 -10.00
N GLU A 109 11.07 -13.13 -9.85
CA GLU A 109 9.96 -13.20 -10.81
C GLU A 109 9.23 -11.86 -10.95
N ILE A 110 9.00 -11.14 -9.84
CA ILE A 110 8.37 -9.82 -9.85
C ILE A 110 9.28 -8.81 -10.54
N ILE A 111 10.58 -8.81 -10.22
CA ILE A 111 11.58 -7.93 -10.86
C ILE A 111 11.64 -8.20 -12.36
N TRP A 112 11.70 -9.46 -12.77
CA TRP A 112 11.73 -9.85 -14.17
C TRP A 112 10.49 -9.36 -14.92
N ALA A 113 9.30 -9.52 -14.35
CA ALA A 113 8.06 -9.01 -14.94
C ALA A 113 8.06 -7.48 -15.07
N LEU A 114 8.59 -6.75 -14.08
CA LEU A 114 8.74 -5.29 -14.15
C LEU A 114 9.72 -4.87 -15.25
N LYS A 115 10.86 -5.56 -15.40
CA LYS A 115 11.82 -5.32 -16.49
C LYS A 115 11.17 -5.53 -17.86
N LEU A 116 10.45 -6.64 -18.06
CA LEU A 116 9.73 -6.94 -19.30
C LEU A 116 8.77 -5.81 -19.71
N CYS A 117 8.11 -5.19 -18.73
CA CYS A 117 7.15 -4.11 -18.94
C CYS A 117 7.77 -2.71 -19.03
N GLY A 118 9.11 -2.59 -19.05
CA GLY A 118 9.80 -1.31 -19.19
C GLY A 118 9.98 -0.51 -17.90
N TYR A 119 9.64 -1.06 -16.73
CA TYR A 119 9.76 -0.39 -15.43
C TYR A 119 11.17 -0.44 -14.82
N HIS A 120 12.22 -0.46 -15.66
CA HIS A 120 13.61 -0.57 -15.22
C HIS A 120 13.99 0.49 -14.17
N GLY A 121 13.48 1.71 -14.29
CA GLY A 121 13.76 2.81 -13.34
C GLY A 121 13.17 2.64 -11.93
N TYR A 122 12.33 1.62 -11.70
CA TYR A 122 11.72 1.32 -10.40
C TYR A 122 12.41 0.16 -9.68
N ILE A 123 13.47 -0.40 -10.26
CA ILE A 123 14.22 -1.52 -9.67
C ILE A 123 15.56 -0.99 -9.16
N CYS A 124 15.75 -1.02 -7.83
CA CYS A 124 17.06 -0.78 -7.25
C CYS A 124 17.92 -2.03 -7.43
N GLU A 125 18.81 -2.02 -8.40
CA GLU A 125 19.89 -3.02 -8.48
C GLU A 125 20.89 -2.68 -7.38
N ASN A 126 20.80 -3.36 -6.23
CA ASN A 126 21.87 -3.32 -5.24
C ASN A 126 23.13 -3.90 -5.89
N LYS A 127 24.06 -3.02 -6.28
CA LYS A 127 25.41 -3.41 -6.66
C LYS A 127 26.18 -3.74 -5.38
N HIS A 128 26.22 -5.03 -5.06
CA HIS A 128 27.12 -5.73 -4.15
C HIS A 128 27.04 -5.38 -2.66
#